data_AF-A0A8J5IY31-F1
#
_entry.id   AF-A0A8J5IY31-F1
#
_cell.length_a   1.000
_cell.length_b   1.000
_cell.length_c   1.000
_cell.angle_alpha   90.00
_cell.angle_beta   90.00
_cell.angle_gamma   90.00
#
_symmetry.space_group_name_H-M   'P 1'
#
loop_
_entity.id
_entity.type
_entity.pdbx_description
1 polymer ?
#
loop_
_entity_poly.entity_id
_entity_poly.type
_entity_poly.pdbx_seq_one_letter_code
_entity_poly.pdbx_strand_id
1 'polypeptide(L)'
;MRVAAQGKSRTPTKCKNTAETFTFKAAVLASYDTQSMPAVVAMFWPGIALRSPAYTTKKRVVLRWRQHRSNNDSMAARLAEILESLSCGDSVVGEVAWDDDVVGRYL
;
A
#
# COMPACT_ATOMS: atom_id res chain seq x y z
N MET A 1 34.41 21.23 -9.36
CA MET A 1 33.56 21.65 -8.21
C MET A 1 32.27 20.84 -8.25
N ARG A 2 32.05 19.92 -7.30
CA ARG A 2 30.76 19.20 -7.17
C ARG A 2 29.97 19.85 -6.03
N VAL A 3 28.90 20.57 -6.38
CA VAL A 3 28.00 21.17 -5.40
C VAL A 3 27.09 20.06 -4.89
N ALA A 4 27.30 19.62 -3.66
CA ALA A 4 26.40 18.71 -2.98
C ALA A 4 25.09 19.47 -2.70
N ALA A 5 24.04 19.18 -3.48
CA ALA A 5 22.71 19.66 -3.18
C ALA A 5 22.25 19.00 -1.87
N GLN A 6 22.39 19.72 -0.75
CA GLN A 6 21.75 19.37 0.50
C GLN A 6 20.23 19.45 0.31
N GLY A 7 19.66 18.35 -0.19
CA GLY A 7 18.22 18.17 -0.23
C GLY A 7 17.71 18.22 1.20
N LYS A 8 17.00 19.30 1.55
CA LYS A 8 16.31 19.45 2.83
C LYS A 8 15.53 18.15 3.09
N SER A 9 15.97 17.40 4.10
CA SER A 9 15.27 16.20 4.56
C SER A 9 13.85 16.62 4.92
N ARG A 10 12.89 16.25 4.08
CA ARG A 10 11.48 16.43 4.37
C ARG A 10 11.16 15.50 5.52
N THR A 11 11.09 16.05 6.72
CA THR A 11 10.54 15.35 7.87
C THR A 11 9.18 14.79 7.45
N PRO A 12 8.94 13.47 7.56
CA PRO A 12 7.63 12.91 7.22
C PRO A 12 6.62 13.63 8.08
N THR A 13 5.72 14.36 7.42
CA THR A 13 4.74 15.18 8.10
C THR A 13 3.88 14.22 8.89
N LYS A 14 4.01 14.21 10.23
CA LYS A 14 3.06 13.55 11.14
C LYS A 14 1.67 13.77 10.57
N CYS A 15 0.95 12.70 10.26
CA CYS A 15 -0.30 12.72 9.50
C CYS A 15 -1.24 13.83 10.00
N LYS A 16 -1.24 15.00 9.32
CA LYS A 16 -2.04 16.16 9.73
C LYS A 16 -3.53 16.03 9.41
N ASN A 17 -3.98 14.87 8.93
CA ASN A 17 -5.36 14.64 8.55
C ASN A 17 -6.02 13.68 9.55
N THR A 18 -6.23 14.14 10.78
CA THR A 18 -6.95 13.40 11.83
C THR A 18 -8.43 13.12 11.47
N ALA A 19 -8.96 13.70 10.38
CA ALA A 19 -10.37 13.58 9.99
C ALA A 19 -10.65 12.58 8.85
N GLU A 20 -9.65 12.13 8.09
CA GLU A 20 -9.85 11.26 6.92
C GLU A 20 -9.48 9.82 7.29
N THR A 21 -10.45 9.08 7.84
CA THR A 21 -10.29 7.67 8.22
C THR A 21 -10.00 6.78 6.99
N PHE A 22 -9.44 5.59 7.23
CA PHE A 22 -9.26 4.58 6.18
C PHE A 22 -10.59 4.25 5.46
N THR A 23 -11.68 4.16 6.22
CA THR A 23 -13.03 3.89 5.70
C THR A 23 -13.52 5.02 4.79
N PHE A 24 -13.31 6.27 5.16
CA PHE A 24 -13.64 7.42 4.31
C PHE A 24 -12.87 7.39 2.99
N LYS A 25 -11.55 7.15 3.05
CA LYS A 25 -10.71 7.02 1.86
C LYS A 25 -11.17 5.87 0.95
N ALA A 26 -11.53 4.72 1.53
CA ALA A 26 -12.03 3.57 0.78
C ALA A 26 -13.35 3.89 0.07
N ALA A 27 -14.30 4.53 0.77
CA ALA A 27 -15.58 4.95 0.19
C ALA A 27 -15.41 5.95 -0.97
N VAL A 28 -14.53 6.94 -0.80
CA VAL A 28 -14.20 7.91 -1.87
C VAL A 28 -13.65 7.22 -3.10
N LEU A 29 -12.74 6.24 -2.94
CA LEU A 29 -12.17 5.49 -4.06
C LEU A 29 -13.20 4.57 -4.73
N ALA A 30 -14.07 3.91 -3.96
CA ALA A 30 -15.14 3.08 -4.50
C ALA A 30 -16.14 3.91 -5.34
N SER A 31 -16.50 5.11 -4.89
CA SER A 31 -17.32 6.03 -5.69
C SER A 31 -16.58 6.53 -6.92
N TYR A 32 -15.26 6.77 -6.84
CA TYR A 32 -14.46 7.19 -7.99
C TYR A 32 -14.33 6.11 -9.07
N ASP A 33 -14.40 4.83 -8.71
CA ASP A 33 -14.37 3.74 -9.68
C ASP A 33 -15.65 3.71 -10.56
N THR A 34 -16.74 4.35 -10.12
CA THR A 34 -18.05 4.34 -10.82
C THR A 34 -18.53 5.71 -11.29
N GLN A 35 -17.98 6.80 -10.75
CA GLN A 35 -18.44 8.15 -10.99
C GLN A 35 -17.33 9.07 -11.49
N SER A 36 -17.72 10.20 -12.09
CA SER A 36 -16.77 11.23 -12.49
C SER A 36 -16.15 11.96 -11.28
N MET A 37 -14.91 12.46 -11.42
CA MET A 37 -14.24 13.25 -10.37
C MET A 37 -15.10 14.42 -9.83
N PRO A 38 -15.80 15.22 -10.66
CA PRO A 38 -16.70 16.25 -10.17
C PRO A 38 -17.82 15.71 -9.26
N ALA A 39 -18.43 14.58 -9.63
CA ALA A 39 -19.50 13.96 -8.86
C ALA A 39 -19.00 13.44 -7.50
N VAL A 40 -17.82 12.81 -7.47
CA VAL A 40 -17.18 12.38 -6.22
C VAL A 40 -16.89 13.57 -5.31
N VAL A 41 -16.33 14.66 -5.86
CA VAL A 41 -16.03 15.84 -5.02
C VAL A 41 -17.32 16.47 -4.49
N ALA A 42 -18.38 16.56 -5.30
CA ALA A 42 -19.67 17.08 -4.84
C ALA A 42 -20.31 16.20 -3.75
N MET A 43 -20.17 14.87 -3.86
CA MET A 43 -20.72 13.90 -2.90
C MET A 43 -20.00 13.94 -1.54
N PHE A 44 -18.66 13.96 -1.52
CA PHE A 44 -17.88 13.86 -0.28
C PHE A 44 -17.43 15.21 0.30
N TRP A 45 -17.44 16.27 -0.50
CA TRP A 45 -17.10 17.63 -0.08
C TRP A 45 -18.09 18.63 -0.68
N PRO A 46 -19.35 18.64 -0.19
CA PRO A 46 -20.36 19.56 -0.67
C PRO A 46 -19.95 21.02 -0.46
N GLY A 47 -20.41 21.91 -1.32
CA GLY A 47 -20.12 23.35 -1.27
C GLY A 47 -18.79 23.76 -1.93
N ILE A 48 -18.01 22.81 -2.45
CA ILE A 48 -16.83 23.14 -3.25
C ILE A 48 -17.24 23.47 -4.69
N ALA A 49 -17.06 24.74 -5.09
CA ALA A 49 -17.28 25.16 -6.47
C ALA A 49 -16.31 24.47 -7.44
N LEU A 50 -16.81 24.08 -8.62
CA LEU A 50 -15.99 23.52 -9.69
C LEU A 50 -14.88 24.50 -10.08
N ARG A 51 -13.68 23.99 -10.36
CA ARG A 51 -12.47 24.78 -10.70
C ARG A 51 -11.94 25.70 -9.59
N SER A 52 -12.51 25.67 -8.38
CA SER A 52 -11.92 26.37 -7.24
C SER A 52 -10.55 25.78 -6.85
N PRO A 53 -9.70 26.54 -6.13
CA PRO A 53 -8.48 26.00 -5.52
C PRO A 53 -8.76 24.81 -4.58
N ALA A 54 -9.87 24.85 -3.86
CA ALA A 54 -10.33 23.77 -2.99
C ALA A 54 -10.67 22.49 -3.79
N TYR A 55 -11.38 22.63 -4.92
CA TYR A 55 -11.66 21.53 -5.84
C TYR A 55 -10.38 20.88 -6.36
N THR A 56 -9.44 21.71 -6.81
CA THR A 56 -8.16 21.24 -7.33
C THR A 56 -7.37 20.47 -6.27
N THR A 57 -7.45 20.92 -5.02
CA THR A 57 -6.82 20.25 -3.88
C THR A 57 -7.46 18.87 -3.63
N LYS A 58 -8.79 18.80 -3.54
CA LYS A 58 -9.49 17.52 -3.34
C LYS A 58 -9.29 16.55 -4.50
N LYS A 59 -9.33 17.02 -5.75
CA LYS A 59 -8.96 16.23 -6.93
C LYS A 59 -7.56 15.61 -6.80
N ARG A 60 -6.56 16.39 -6.40
CA ARG A 60 -5.19 15.89 -6.20
C ARG A 60 -5.10 14.85 -5.08
N VAL A 61 -5.88 15.01 -4.02
CA VAL A 61 -5.95 14.04 -2.91
C VAL A 61 -6.51 12.71 -3.41
N VAL A 62 -7.64 12.71 -4.11
CA VAL A 62 -8.25 11.49 -4.67
C VAL A 62 -7.30 10.78 -5.63
N LEU A 63 -6.66 11.51 -6.54
CA LEU A 63 -5.69 10.92 -7.48
C LEU A 63 -4.47 10.32 -6.77
N ARG A 64 -3.96 10.99 -5.72
CA ARG A 64 -2.87 10.45 -4.91
C ARG A 64 -3.29 9.17 -4.20
N TRP A 65 -4.50 9.14 -3.64
CA TRP A 65 -5.04 7.95 -3.00
C TRP A 65 -5.18 6.77 -3.96
N ARG A 66 -5.64 7.02 -5.19
CA ARG A 66 -5.70 6.01 -6.24
C ARG A 66 -4.32 5.46 -6.57
N GLN A 67 -3.32 6.32 -6.71
CA GLN A 67 -1.94 5.89 -6.96
C GLN A 67 -1.41 5.02 -5.82
N HIS A 68 -1.68 5.39 -4.57
CA HIS A 68 -1.29 4.57 -3.42
C HIS A 68 -2.00 3.22 -3.39
N ARG A 69 -3.30 3.16 -3.74
CA ARG A 69 -4.04 1.89 -3.84
C ARG A 69 -3.39 0.98 -4.88
N SER A 70 -3.14 1.47 -6.08
CA SER A 70 -2.47 0.71 -7.14
C SER A 70 -1.07 0.22 -6.73
N ASN A 71 -0.29 1.04 -6.03
CA ASN A 71 1.01 0.61 -5.52
C ASN A 71 0.89 -0.50 -4.48
N ASN A 72 -0.07 -0.39 -3.56
CA ASN A 72 -0.33 -1.43 -2.55
C ASN A 72 -0.81 -2.73 -3.20
N ASP A 73 -1.70 -2.66 -4.19
CA ASP A 73 -2.20 -3.83 -4.91
C ASP A 73 -1.05 -4.53 -5.66
N SER A 74 -0.17 -3.77 -6.30
CA SER A 74 1.03 -4.33 -6.95
C SER A 74 1.99 -4.99 -5.95
N MET A 75 2.20 -4.38 -4.78
CA MET A 75 3.00 -4.99 -3.72
C MET A 75 2.37 -6.28 -3.19
N ALA A 76 1.05 -6.29 -2.98
CA ALA A 76 0.33 -7.47 -2.53
C ALA A 76 0.44 -8.63 -3.54
N ALA A 77 0.32 -8.34 -4.84
CA ALA A 77 0.49 -9.34 -5.89
C ALA A 77 1.90 -9.96 -5.88
N ARG A 78 2.94 -9.13 -5.77
CA ARG A 78 4.34 -9.61 -5.67
C ARG A 78 4.58 -10.45 -4.43
N LEU A 79 4.00 -10.09 -3.29
CA LEU A 79 4.10 -10.87 -2.07
C LEU A 79 3.39 -12.22 -2.21
N ALA A 80 2.25 -12.27 -2.89
CA ALA A 80 1.54 -13.52 -3.17
C ALA A 80 2.41 -14.47 -4.03
N GLU A 81 3.05 -13.95 -5.08
CA GLU A 81 3.97 -14.71 -5.94
C GLU A 81 5.19 -15.25 -5.17
N ILE A 82 5.78 -14.45 -4.27
CA ILE A 82 6.88 -14.89 -3.41
C ILE A 82 6.43 -16.02 -2.48
N LEU A 83 5.25 -15.89 -1.86
CA LEU A 83 4.70 -16.92 -0.97
C LEU A 83 4.40 -18.22 -1.71
N GLU A 84 3.87 -18.15 -2.94
CA GLU A 84 3.65 -19.32 -3.80
C GLU A 84 4.98 -19.99 -4.19
N SER A 85 6.00 -19.19 -4.52
CA SER A 85 7.34 -19.68 -4.82
C SER A 85 7.99 -20.38 -3.62
N LEU A 86 7.84 -19.82 -2.40
CA LEU A 86 8.30 -20.45 -1.16
C LEU A 86 7.51 -21.72 -0.84
N SER A 87 6.20 -21.73 -1.07
CA SER A 87 5.37 -22.92 -0.90
C SER A 87 5.76 -24.06 -1.85
N CYS A 88 6.26 -23.75 -3.06
CA CYS A 88 6.81 -24.77 -3.96
C CYS A 88 8.16 -25.33 -3.46
N GLY A 89 8.91 -24.57 -2.66
CA GLY A 89 10.19 -24.99 -2.07
C GLY A 89 10.03 -26.01 -0.93
N ASP A 90 8.95 -25.93 -0.16
CA ASP A 90 8.68 -26.86 0.96
C ASP A 90 8.29 -28.28 0.49
N SER A 91 7.94 -28.47 -0.80
CA SER A 91 7.73 -29.80 -1.36
C SER A 91 9.03 -30.59 -1.60
N VAL A 92 10.21 -29.97 -1.41
CA VAL A 92 11.55 -30.58 -1.56
C VAL A 92 12.26 -30.71 -0.21
N VAL A 93 11.54 -30.62 0.92
CA VAL A 93 12.07 -31.17 2.18
C VAL A 93 11.65 -32.63 2.20
N GLY A 94 12.50 -33.46 1.58
CA GLY A 94 12.43 -34.90 1.69
C GLY A 94 12.31 -35.30 3.15
N GLU A 95 11.49 -36.31 3.39
CA GLU A 95 11.34 -37.09 4.61
C GLU A 95 12.65 -37.12 5.40
N VAL A 96 12.78 -36.22 6.39
CA VAL A 96 13.87 -36.25 7.35
C VAL A 96 13.58 -37.44 8.25
N ALA A 97 14.10 -38.60 7.86
CA ALA A 97 14.27 -39.72 8.76
C ALA A 97 15.18 -39.22 9.88
N TRP A 98 14.61 -38.99 11.06
CA TRP A 98 15.38 -38.91 12.28
C TRP A 98 16.03 -40.28 12.44
N ASP A 99 17.29 -40.39 12.04
CA ASP A 99 18.11 -41.57 12.30
C ASP A 99 18.37 -41.58 13.81
N ASP A 100 17.43 -42.18 14.55
CA ASP A 100 17.47 -42.39 16.00
C ASP A 100 18.51 -43.47 16.38
N ASP A 101 19.69 -43.45 15.75
CA ASP A 101 20.82 -44.31 16.10
C ASP A 101 21.87 -43.54 16.92
N VAL A 102 21.46 -43.07 18.10
CA VAL A 102 22.36 -43.00 19.26
C VAL A 102 22.04 -44.17 20.18
N VAL A 103 22.20 -45.39 19.67
CA VAL A 103 22.31 -46.58 20.51
C VAL A 103 23.74 -46.66 21.02
N GLY A 104 23.91 -46.28 22.28
CA GLY A 104 25.17 -46.44 22.99
C GLY A 104 25.66 -47.89 22.99
N ARG A 105 26.96 -48.06 22.77
CA ARG A 105 27.84 -49.06 23.39
C ARG A 105 29.21 -48.97 22.73
N TYR A 106 30.15 -48.31 23.40
CA TYR A 106 31.51 -48.83 23.45
C TYR A 106 31.93 -48.83 24.91
N LEU A 107 32.34 -50.03 25.30
CA LEU A 107 32.80 -50.47 26.62
C LEU A 107 33.92 -49.59 27.20
#